data_AF-A0A4R9KHI9-F1
#
_entry.id   AF-A0A4R9KHI9-F1
#
_cell.length_a   1.000
_cell.length_b   1.000
_cell.length_c   1.000
_cell.angle_alpha   90.00
_cell.angle_beta   90.00
_cell.angle_gamma   90.00
#
_symmetry.space_group_name_H-M   'P 1'
#
loop_
_entity.id
_entity.type
_entity.pdbx_description
1 polymer ?
#
loop_
_entity_poly.entity_id
_entity_poly.type
_entity_poly.pdbx_seq_one_letter_code
_entity_poly.pdbx_strand_id
1 'polypeptide(L)'
;MKNVTGIFHSSETKQTHRFWLTREGIEKETLSKAAEKNIYEDHSNPIWILRHSLGTDQGPEDYSGIDYEKYLSQDRKHLLEKFLTKSGIKDIVYRGINVPVPTSFYSHAVGPIHAGVIEPGHFRFIVEGEEIQNLDIRLGFQKRDLLDKMKGKNKDSISSYAEAISGDSTVAYGIAFSKAFEEAHGIDVPEEVNFARTVLLEIERIAIHIGDMGAIAGDVGYYPLQGVCAMQRGVPLGVMEALTGSRFGRGALAPGKVRLRKDLSESFLSDLAKRIEDVTSDVAAHFERAANQSTNRERLQICGVITPKQLRDLGFVGMVEKCTGHSRDLRHHDSSYSLAGESIKLDLDHGQMTGDAWARFYLRYEELKNSGRWLIKAIPVLKNFHKVYETFSKSKISKAKSGVYFGSAEGWRGPVLISFTLNSSGDISEAYVRDPSVLNWHALELAVRGENIGDFPLNNKSFNLSYVGVDL
;
A
#
# COMPACT_ATOMS: atom_id res chain seq x y z
N MET A 1 12.91 4.61 -14.53
CA MET A 1 12.10 5.63 -13.85
C MET A 1 12.43 5.58 -12.37
N LYS A 2 12.74 6.72 -11.77
CA LYS A 2 13.07 6.88 -10.35
C LYS A 2 12.09 7.93 -9.81
N ASN A 3 11.24 7.55 -8.86
CA ASN A 3 10.15 8.40 -8.36
C ASN A 3 10.33 8.66 -6.88
N VAL A 4 10.11 9.91 -6.44
CA VAL A 4 10.04 10.21 -5.01
C VAL A 4 8.79 9.55 -4.44
N THR A 5 8.99 8.73 -3.41
CA THR A 5 7.91 7.97 -2.75
C THR A 5 7.75 8.35 -1.28
N GLY A 6 8.61 9.21 -0.74
CA GLY A 6 8.48 9.70 0.63
C GLY A 6 9.49 10.79 0.96
N ILE A 7 9.14 11.61 1.95
CA ILE A 7 10.01 12.65 2.51
C ILE A 7 9.89 12.56 4.02
N PHE A 8 11.00 12.55 4.75
CA PHE A 8 11.00 12.50 6.21
C PHE A 8 11.98 13.51 6.76
N HIS A 9 11.47 14.51 7.49
CA HIS A 9 12.30 15.44 8.24
C HIS A 9 12.49 14.91 9.66
N SER A 10 13.75 14.79 10.10
CA SER A 10 14.06 14.48 11.49
C SER A 10 14.53 15.73 12.21
N SER A 11 13.80 16.12 13.25
CA SER A 11 14.18 17.24 14.13
C SER A 11 15.41 16.92 14.98
N GLU A 12 15.61 15.65 15.35
CA GLU A 12 16.77 15.16 16.11
C GLU A 12 18.08 15.35 15.31
N THR A 13 18.10 14.93 14.03
CA THR A 13 19.30 15.07 13.18
C THR A 13 19.34 16.40 12.42
N LYS A 14 18.24 17.15 12.38
CA LYS A 14 18.03 18.37 11.57
C LYS A 14 18.28 18.14 10.08
N GLN A 15 17.99 16.93 9.61
CA GLN A 15 18.15 16.53 8.21
C GLN A 15 16.80 16.10 7.63
N THR A 16 16.57 16.46 6.38
CA THR A 16 15.48 15.90 5.58
C THR A 16 16.00 14.78 4.71
N HIS A 17 15.30 13.65 4.75
CA HIS A 17 15.57 12.49 3.93
C HIS A 17 14.48 12.35 2.85
N ARG A 18 14.89 12.01 1.63
CA ARG A 18 14.02 11.73 0.50
C ARG A 18 14.17 10.26 0.12
N PHE A 19 13.04 9.60 -0.11
CA PHE A 19 13.01 8.19 -0.48
C PHE A 19 12.63 8.07 -1.94
N TRP A 20 13.43 7.32 -2.69
CA TRP A 20 13.26 7.10 -4.11
C TRP A 20 12.92 5.65 -4.38
N LEU A 21 11.81 5.41 -5.07
CA LEU A 21 11.51 4.11 -5.62
C LEU A 21 12.26 3.94 -6.95
N THR A 22 13.17 2.98 -7.01
CA THR A 22 13.96 2.61 -8.20
C THR A 22 13.55 1.23 -8.69
N ARG A 23 14.21 0.71 -9.73
CA ARG A 23 13.93 -0.65 -10.20
C ARG A 23 14.32 -1.72 -9.17
N GLU A 24 15.34 -1.45 -8.37
CA GLU A 24 15.97 -2.42 -7.47
C GLU A 24 15.44 -2.34 -6.04
N GLY A 25 14.81 -1.22 -5.65
CA GLY A 25 14.48 -0.99 -4.26
C GLY A 25 13.97 0.40 -3.95
N ILE A 26 13.87 0.69 -2.66
CA ILE A 26 13.77 2.06 -2.16
C ILE A 26 15.16 2.51 -1.72
N GLU A 27 15.60 3.66 -2.23
CA GLU A 27 16.85 4.31 -1.85
C GLU A 27 16.57 5.54 -0.99
N LYS A 28 17.40 5.77 0.03
CA LYS A 28 17.35 6.97 0.86
C LYS A 28 18.43 7.97 0.47
N GLU A 29 18.02 9.21 0.24
CA GLU A 29 18.90 10.36 0.02
C GLU A 29 18.77 11.33 1.21
N THR A 30 19.90 11.83 1.73
CA THR A 30 19.89 12.96 2.69
C THR A 30 20.04 14.26 1.92
N LEU A 31 19.08 15.17 2.06
CA LEU A 31 19.04 16.40 1.30
C LEU A 31 20.07 17.42 1.82
N SER A 32 20.64 18.19 0.89
CA SER A 32 21.43 19.37 1.24
C SER A 32 20.51 20.49 1.73
N LYS A 33 21.06 21.45 2.49
CA LYS A 33 20.29 22.62 2.96
C LYS A 33 19.72 23.46 1.80
N ALA A 34 20.36 23.47 0.64
CA ALA A 34 19.83 24.13 -0.55
C ALA A 34 18.63 23.36 -1.13
N ALA A 35 18.71 22.03 -1.21
CA ALA A 35 17.61 21.18 -1.67
C ALA A 35 16.41 21.22 -0.71
N GLU A 36 16.65 21.30 0.61
CA GLU A 36 15.59 21.50 1.61
C GLU A 36 14.83 22.81 1.41
N LYS A 37 15.54 23.90 1.08
CA LYS A 37 14.93 25.21 0.83
C LYS A 37 14.04 25.24 -0.42
N ASN A 38 14.40 24.45 -1.43
CA ASN A 38 13.70 24.41 -2.73
C ASN A 38 12.76 23.20 -2.86
N ILE A 39 12.34 22.60 -1.73
CA ILE A 39 11.65 21.31 -1.72
C ILE A 39 10.27 21.37 -2.39
N TYR A 40 9.59 22.52 -2.31
CA TYR A 40 8.29 22.75 -2.92
C TYR A 40 8.40 23.05 -4.42
N GLU A 41 9.50 23.64 -4.87
CA GLU A 41 9.76 23.97 -6.27
C GLU A 41 10.28 22.76 -7.05
N ASP A 42 10.90 21.79 -6.38
CA ASP A 42 11.42 20.58 -7.00
C ASP A 42 10.29 19.69 -7.57
N HIS A 43 10.16 19.70 -8.90
CA HIS A 43 9.15 18.96 -9.65
C HIS A 43 9.22 17.44 -9.45
N SER A 44 10.34 16.90 -8.98
CA SER A 44 10.44 15.46 -8.68
C SER A 44 9.64 15.05 -7.44
N ASN A 45 9.27 16.01 -6.57
CA ASN A 45 8.47 15.76 -5.37
C ASN A 45 6.96 15.87 -5.70
N PRO A 46 6.18 14.77 -5.66
CA PRO A 46 4.74 14.84 -5.79
C PRO A 46 4.14 15.73 -4.69
N ILE A 47 3.19 16.57 -5.06
CA ILE A 47 2.54 17.50 -4.11
C ILE A 47 1.87 16.73 -2.97
N TRP A 48 1.31 15.56 -3.24
CA TRP A 48 0.68 14.71 -2.22
C TRP A 48 1.67 14.17 -1.19
N ILE A 49 2.91 13.87 -1.60
CA ILE A 49 3.99 13.53 -0.66
C ILE A 49 4.38 14.75 0.17
N LEU A 50 4.44 15.94 -0.43
CA LEU A 50 4.72 17.17 0.31
C LEU A 50 3.63 17.45 1.35
N ARG A 51 2.35 17.32 0.98
CA ARG A 51 1.21 17.50 1.89
C ARG A 51 1.19 16.44 3.00
N HIS A 52 1.48 15.18 2.68
CA HIS A 52 1.56 14.11 3.67
C HIS A 52 2.73 14.31 4.65
N SER A 53 3.90 14.68 4.13
CA SER A 53 5.16 14.64 4.89
C SER A 53 5.46 15.94 5.63
N LEU A 54 5.05 17.07 5.05
CA LEU A 54 5.35 18.43 5.53
C LEU A 54 4.07 19.25 5.78
N GLY A 55 2.91 18.61 5.63
CA GLY A 55 1.61 19.23 5.86
C GLY A 55 1.48 19.75 7.28
N THR A 56 0.81 20.88 7.39
CA THR A 56 0.43 21.48 8.66
C THR A 56 -1.08 21.68 8.69
N ASP A 57 -1.66 21.55 9.89
CA ASP A 57 -3.07 21.89 10.10
C ASP A 57 -3.24 23.40 9.95
N GLN A 58 -4.00 23.81 8.94
CA GLN A 58 -4.31 25.20 8.64
C GLN A 58 -5.83 25.47 8.69
N GLY A 59 -6.61 24.57 9.32
CA GLY A 59 -8.05 24.66 9.39
C GLY A 59 -8.77 24.26 8.08
N PRO A 60 -10.04 24.68 7.90
CA PRO A 60 -10.84 24.33 6.73
C PRO A 60 -10.22 24.79 5.40
N GLU A 61 -10.36 23.98 4.36
CA GLU A 61 -9.95 24.33 3.01
C GLU A 61 -11.06 25.09 2.27
N ASP A 62 -10.87 26.38 2.00
CA ASP A 62 -11.83 27.16 1.20
C ASP A 62 -11.24 27.52 -0.17
N TYR A 63 -11.85 26.96 -1.22
CA TYR A 63 -11.49 27.19 -2.61
C TYR A 63 -12.59 27.89 -3.41
N SER A 64 -13.67 28.34 -2.75
CA SER A 64 -14.82 28.96 -3.42
C SER A 64 -14.46 30.20 -4.25
N GLY A 65 -13.39 30.90 -3.87
CA GLY A 65 -12.86 32.07 -4.59
C GLY A 65 -11.83 31.77 -5.68
N ILE A 66 -11.47 30.50 -5.91
CA ILE A 66 -10.55 30.11 -6.98
C ILE A 66 -11.31 29.99 -8.30
N ASP A 67 -10.74 30.51 -9.37
CA ASP A 67 -11.23 30.29 -10.73
C ASP A 67 -11.39 28.79 -11.02
N TYR A 68 -12.54 28.40 -11.57
CA TYR A 68 -12.93 27.00 -11.72
C TYR A 68 -11.93 26.21 -12.59
N GLU A 69 -11.48 26.78 -13.71
CA GLU A 69 -10.51 26.11 -14.58
C GLU A 69 -9.14 25.93 -13.90
N LYS A 70 -8.70 26.95 -13.15
CA LYS A 70 -7.49 26.83 -12.32
C LYS A 70 -7.65 25.78 -11.22
N TYR A 71 -8.84 25.66 -10.64
CA TYR A 71 -9.14 24.67 -9.61
C TYR A 71 -9.03 23.23 -10.11
N LEU A 72 -9.45 22.98 -11.36
CA LEU A 72 -9.35 21.67 -12.00
C LEU A 72 -7.93 21.33 -12.48
N SER A 73 -7.10 22.36 -12.70
CA SER A 73 -5.77 22.24 -13.30
C SER A 73 -4.86 21.28 -12.53
N GLN A 74 -4.15 20.44 -13.28
CA GLN A 74 -3.07 19.58 -12.76
C GLN A 74 -1.69 20.22 -12.95
N ASP A 75 -1.65 21.48 -13.39
CA ASP A 75 -0.41 22.23 -13.46
C ASP A 75 0.17 22.44 -12.06
N ARG A 76 1.47 22.16 -11.91
CA ARG A 76 2.15 22.23 -10.62
C ARG A 76 2.01 23.60 -9.97
N LYS A 77 2.07 24.69 -10.75
CA LYS A 77 1.97 26.05 -10.22
C LYS A 77 0.61 26.27 -9.58
N HIS A 78 -0.47 25.89 -10.26
CA HIS A 78 -1.83 26.04 -9.72
C HIS A 78 -2.06 25.17 -8.48
N LEU A 79 -1.52 23.94 -8.46
CA LEU A 79 -1.60 23.08 -7.27
C LEU A 79 -0.82 23.67 -6.09
N LEU A 80 0.36 24.25 -6.31
CA LEU A 80 1.11 24.96 -5.27
C LEU A 80 0.35 26.20 -4.80
N GLU A 81 -0.24 27.01 -5.69
CA GLU A 81 -1.09 28.14 -5.31
C GLU A 81 -2.30 27.70 -4.45
N LYS A 82 -2.85 26.51 -4.70
CA LYS A 82 -3.97 25.93 -3.93
C LYS A 82 -3.56 25.52 -2.51
N PHE A 83 -2.41 24.88 -2.35
CA PHE A 83 -2.03 24.20 -1.11
C PHE A 83 -0.91 24.86 -0.30
N LEU A 84 -0.04 25.67 -0.92
CA LEU A 84 1.08 26.32 -0.26
C LEU A 84 0.66 27.72 0.24
N THR A 85 0.84 27.97 1.53
CA THR A 85 0.59 29.27 2.17
C THR A 85 1.86 29.79 2.83
N LYS A 86 1.78 30.97 3.46
CA LYS A 86 2.88 31.53 4.26
C LYS A 86 3.24 30.64 5.46
N SER A 87 2.32 29.82 5.94
CA SER A 87 2.52 28.91 7.08
C SER A 87 3.08 27.54 6.67
N GLY A 88 3.34 27.33 5.37
CA GLY A 88 3.74 26.05 4.81
C GLY A 88 2.64 25.42 3.95
N ILE A 89 2.77 24.14 3.65
CA ILE A 89 1.79 23.40 2.84
C ILE A 89 0.66 22.86 3.73
N LYS A 90 -0.58 22.92 3.25
CA LYS A 90 -1.75 22.34 3.93
C LYS A 90 -1.65 20.81 3.97
N ASP A 91 -1.93 20.21 5.13
CA ASP A 91 -2.03 18.76 5.26
C ASP A 91 -3.23 18.17 4.50
N ILE A 92 -3.44 16.85 4.61
CA ILE A 92 -4.50 16.10 3.93
C ILE A 92 -5.67 15.73 4.85
N VAL A 93 -5.66 16.24 6.08
CA VAL A 93 -6.64 15.89 7.11
C VAL A 93 -7.90 16.72 6.92
N TYR A 94 -9.06 16.08 6.95
CA TYR A 94 -10.32 16.78 6.78
C TYR A 94 -10.60 17.74 7.94
N ARG A 95 -10.82 19.01 7.58
CA ARG A 95 -11.26 20.11 8.47
C ARG A 95 -12.48 20.87 7.92
N GLY A 96 -13.08 20.37 6.84
CA GLY A 96 -14.05 21.09 6.02
C GLY A 96 -13.45 21.48 4.67
N ILE A 97 -14.25 21.38 3.61
CA ILE A 97 -13.85 21.75 2.25
C ILE A 97 -14.99 22.51 1.55
N ASN A 98 -14.68 23.70 1.05
CA ASN A 98 -15.53 24.47 0.15
C ASN A 98 -14.87 24.51 -1.23
N VAL A 99 -15.65 24.28 -2.27
CA VAL A 99 -15.15 24.17 -3.65
C VAL A 99 -15.86 25.18 -4.56
N PRO A 100 -15.23 25.66 -5.64
CA PRO A 100 -15.90 26.52 -6.60
C PRO A 100 -16.88 25.68 -7.42
N VAL A 101 -18.16 26.02 -7.36
CA VAL A 101 -19.24 25.32 -8.10
C VAL A 101 -19.86 26.28 -9.11
N PRO A 102 -19.67 26.04 -10.41
CA PRO A 102 -20.37 26.78 -11.46
C PRO A 102 -21.89 26.69 -11.32
N THR A 103 -22.63 27.70 -11.78
CA THR A 103 -24.10 27.81 -11.59
C THR A 103 -24.89 26.62 -12.16
N SER A 104 -24.40 25.98 -13.22
CA SER A 104 -25.04 24.81 -13.85
C SER A 104 -24.68 23.49 -13.17
N PHE A 105 -23.74 23.49 -12.23
CA PHE A 105 -23.19 22.28 -11.59
C PHE A 105 -23.71 22.18 -10.15
N TYR A 106 -23.48 21.04 -9.53
CA TYR A 106 -23.70 20.88 -8.09
C TYR A 106 -22.51 20.22 -7.42
N SER A 107 -22.42 20.41 -6.10
CA SER A 107 -21.48 19.67 -5.27
C SER A 107 -22.21 18.58 -4.49
N HIS A 108 -21.64 17.38 -4.51
CA HIS A 108 -22.10 16.23 -3.74
C HIS A 108 -21.01 15.77 -2.78
N ALA A 109 -21.40 15.26 -1.61
CA ALA A 109 -20.47 14.74 -0.61
C ALA A 109 -20.84 13.31 -0.23
N VAL A 110 -19.85 12.44 -0.18
CA VAL A 110 -19.99 11.09 0.38
C VAL A 110 -19.05 10.94 1.57
N GLY A 111 -19.56 10.37 2.65
CA GLY A 111 -18.82 10.12 3.90
C GLY A 111 -18.80 11.31 4.88
N PRO A 112 -18.27 11.12 6.10
CA PRO A 112 -17.56 9.93 6.57
C PRO A 112 -18.48 8.76 6.93
N ILE A 113 -19.79 9.00 7.05
CA ILE A 113 -20.80 7.98 7.26
C ILE A 113 -21.33 7.55 5.90
N HIS A 114 -21.28 6.25 5.61
CA HIS A 114 -21.76 5.68 4.36
C HIS A 114 -22.60 4.43 4.65
N ALA A 115 -23.52 4.08 3.73
CA ALA A 115 -24.44 2.95 3.91
C ALA A 115 -23.73 1.58 3.78
N GLY A 116 -22.67 1.51 2.99
CA GLY A 116 -21.83 0.31 2.85
C GLY A 116 -20.74 0.18 3.92
N VAL A 117 -20.16 -1.02 4.02
CA VAL A 117 -19.01 -1.30 4.91
C VAL A 117 -17.72 -0.87 4.22
N ILE A 118 -17.32 0.37 4.47
CA ILE A 118 -16.02 0.94 4.05
C ILE A 118 -15.43 1.74 5.21
N GLU A 119 -14.11 2.00 5.15
CA GLU A 119 -13.46 2.91 6.08
C GLU A 119 -13.94 4.36 5.87
N PRO A 120 -13.98 5.21 6.92
CA PRO A 120 -14.47 6.58 6.81
C PRO A 120 -13.48 7.48 6.07
N GLY A 121 -13.98 8.16 5.04
CA GLY A 121 -13.29 9.21 4.28
C GLY A 121 -14.30 10.24 3.77
N HIS A 122 -13.83 11.42 3.38
CA HIS A 122 -14.66 12.46 2.77
C HIS A 122 -14.37 12.59 1.28
N PHE A 123 -15.40 12.43 0.46
CA PHE A 123 -15.33 12.51 -1.00
C PHE A 123 -16.20 13.68 -1.46
N ARG A 124 -15.56 14.75 -1.93
CA ARG A 124 -16.23 15.96 -2.38
C ARG A 124 -16.24 16.01 -3.90
N PHE A 125 -17.41 15.81 -4.48
CA PHE A 125 -17.62 15.85 -5.93
C PHE A 125 -18.05 17.24 -6.38
N ILE A 126 -17.67 17.59 -7.60
CA ILE A 126 -18.29 18.61 -8.45
C ILE A 126 -18.82 17.88 -9.68
N VAL A 127 -20.10 18.07 -10.00
CA VAL A 127 -20.81 17.25 -10.98
C VAL A 127 -21.62 18.12 -11.93
N GLU A 128 -21.52 17.82 -13.22
CA GLU A 128 -22.38 18.35 -14.28
C GLU A 128 -23.34 17.26 -14.74
N GLY A 129 -24.62 17.38 -14.37
CA GLY A 129 -25.60 16.30 -14.58
C GLY A 129 -25.22 15.04 -13.79
N GLU A 130 -24.69 14.04 -14.48
CA GLU A 130 -24.14 12.81 -13.85
C GLU A 130 -22.62 12.71 -13.96
N GLU A 131 -21.98 13.56 -14.79
CA GLU A 131 -20.55 13.50 -15.07
C GLU A 131 -19.74 14.19 -13.96
N ILE A 132 -18.81 13.45 -13.35
CA ILE A 132 -17.90 13.97 -12.35
C ILE A 132 -16.88 14.87 -13.05
N GLN A 133 -16.89 16.16 -12.70
CA GLN A 133 -15.88 17.10 -13.17
C GLN A 133 -14.64 17.08 -12.29
N ASN A 134 -14.83 16.88 -10.98
CA ASN A 134 -13.74 16.78 -10.02
C ASN A 134 -14.14 16.01 -8.77
N LEU A 135 -13.15 15.38 -8.16
CA LEU A 135 -13.22 14.77 -6.84
C LEU A 135 -12.05 15.27 -5.99
N ASP A 136 -12.35 15.83 -4.82
CA ASP A 136 -11.36 16.02 -3.75
C ASP A 136 -11.60 14.98 -2.66
N ILE A 137 -10.54 14.24 -2.31
CA ILE A 137 -10.56 13.24 -1.25
C ILE A 137 -9.84 13.79 -0.04
N ARG A 138 -10.49 13.78 1.12
CA ARG A 138 -9.87 14.13 2.40
C ARG A 138 -10.14 13.04 3.41
N LEU A 139 -9.09 12.62 4.08
CA LEU A 139 -9.11 11.54 5.05
C LEU A 139 -8.92 12.13 6.45
N GLY A 140 -8.46 11.37 7.42
CA GLY A 140 -8.19 11.82 8.79
C GLY A 140 -9.23 11.36 9.81
N PHE A 141 -10.19 10.54 9.41
CA PHE A 141 -11.25 10.04 10.29
C PHE A 141 -10.83 8.80 11.08
N GLN A 142 -9.72 8.17 10.71
CA GLN A 142 -9.13 7.03 11.44
C GLN A 142 -7.80 7.38 12.13
N LYS A 143 -7.63 8.63 12.55
CA LYS A 143 -6.41 9.06 13.23
C LYS A 143 -6.22 8.31 14.55
N ARG A 144 -5.12 7.56 14.67
CA ARG A 144 -4.82 6.70 15.83
C ARG A 144 -3.55 7.10 16.58
N ASP A 145 -2.83 8.09 16.08
CA ASP A 145 -1.56 8.60 16.62
C ASP A 145 -0.54 7.47 16.82
N LEU A 146 -0.47 6.53 15.87
CA LEU A 146 0.41 5.37 15.99
C LEU A 146 1.88 5.80 15.96
N LEU A 147 2.22 6.77 15.11
CA LEU A 147 3.59 7.27 14.97
C LEU A 147 4.06 7.96 16.26
N ASP A 148 3.18 8.72 16.92
CA ASP A 148 3.48 9.33 18.21
C ASP A 148 3.59 8.30 19.33
N LYS A 149 2.76 7.25 19.33
CA LYS A 149 2.83 6.17 20.30
C LYS A 149 4.09 5.30 20.17
N MET A 150 4.73 5.28 18.99
CA MET A 150 6.03 4.64 18.78
C MET A 150 7.17 5.40 19.47
N LYS A 151 7.02 6.70 19.76
CA LYS A 151 8.08 7.51 20.38
C LYS A 151 8.41 7.01 21.79
N GLY A 152 9.70 6.94 22.10
CA GLY A 152 10.22 6.44 23.37
C GLY A 152 10.03 4.94 23.61
N LYS A 153 9.53 4.18 22.61
CA LYS A 153 9.42 2.71 22.70
C LYS A 153 10.72 2.05 22.25
N ASN A 154 11.08 1.00 22.95
CA ASN A 154 12.19 0.12 22.60
C ASN A 154 11.72 -1.05 21.72
N LYS A 155 12.67 -1.78 21.15
CA LYS A 155 12.45 -2.90 20.21
C LYS A 155 11.44 -3.97 20.66
N ASP A 156 11.25 -4.18 21.97
CA ASP A 156 10.41 -5.26 22.49
C ASP A 156 8.93 -4.86 22.60
N SER A 157 8.65 -3.55 22.58
CA SER A 157 7.31 -2.99 22.78
C SER A 157 6.68 -2.43 21.49
N ILE A 158 7.37 -2.54 20.36
CA ILE A 158 7.10 -1.68 19.20
C ILE A 158 6.55 -2.38 17.96
N SER A 159 6.82 -3.68 17.79
CA SER A 159 6.35 -4.44 16.60
C SER A 159 4.82 -4.44 16.48
N SER A 160 4.10 -4.44 17.61
CA SER A 160 2.64 -4.40 17.63
C SER A 160 2.06 -3.11 17.02
N TYR A 161 2.80 -2.00 17.05
CA TYR A 161 2.37 -0.76 16.40
C TYR A 161 2.54 -0.84 14.88
N ALA A 162 3.62 -1.47 14.39
CA ALA A 162 3.82 -1.70 12.96
C ALA A 162 2.73 -2.62 12.39
N GLU A 163 2.43 -3.71 13.08
CA GLU A 163 1.34 -4.63 12.72
C GLU A 163 -0.05 -3.98 12.78
N ALA A 164 -0.20 -2.90 13.54
CA ALA A 164 -1.46 -2.17 13.65
C ALA A 164 -1.66 -1.14 12.54
N ILE A 165 -0.66 -0.83 11.69
CA ILE A 165 -0.74 0.22 10.67
C ILE A 165 -1.93 -0.02 9.72
N SER A 166 -1.96 -1.16 9.04
CA SER A 166 -3.11 -1.58 8.20
C SER A 166 -3.37 -3.07 8.36
N GLY A 167 -4.62 -3.44 8.69
CA GLY A 167 -4.97 -4.83 9.01
C GLY A 167 -4.85 -5.79 7.83
N ASP A 168 -4.91 -5.28 6.60
CA ASP A 168 -4.73 -6.03 5.35
C ASP A 168 -3.30 -5.99 4.81
N SER A 169 -2.35 -5.40 5.53
CA SER A 169 -0.93 -5.34 5.17
C SER A 169 -0.04 -5.50 6.42
N THR A 170 -0.52 -6.28 7.38
CA THR A 170 0.09 -6.50 8.69
C THR A 170 1.51 -7.06 8.52
N VAL A 171 1.66 -8.06 7.65
CA VAL A 171 2.94 -8.73 7.39
C VAL A 171 3.88 -7.79 6.64
N ALA A 172 3.38 -7.09 5.60
CA ALA A 172 4.19 -6.12 4.84
C ALA A 172 4.81 -5.05 5.75
N TYR A 173 4.00 -4.46 6.64
CA TYR A 173 4.48 -3.47 7.62
C TYR A 173 5.41 -4.07 8.67
N GLY A 174 5.12 -5.29 9.15
CA GLY A 174 6.02 -6.01 10.06
C GLY A 174 7.40 -6.28 9.46
N ILE A 175 7.49 -6.59 8.17
CA ILE A 175 8.75 -6.78 7.44
C ILE A 175 9.50 -5.46 7.29
N ALA A 176 8.83 -4.41 6.78
CA ALA A 176 9.44 -3.10 6.59
C ALA A 176 10.01 -2.54 7.89
N PHE A 177 9.24 -2.68 8.98
CA PHE A 177 9.65 -2.30 10.32
C PHE A 177 10.86 -3.10 10.81
N SER A 178 10.83 -4.43 10.64
CA SER A 178 11.92 -5.31 11.08
C SER A 178 13.21 -5.00 10.34
N LYS A 179 13.17 -4.80 9.01
CA LYS A 179 14.34 -4.45 8.18
C LYS A 179 15.01 -3.16 8.66
N ALA A 180 14.22 -2.12 8.95
CA ALA A 180 14.74 -0.85 9.47
C ALA A 180 15.44 -1.02 10.84
N PHE A 181 14.84 -1.80 11.74
CA PHE A 181 15.42 -2.06 13.07
C PHE A 181 16.66 -2.94 13.01
N GLU A 182 16.66 -3.92 12.11
CA GLU A 182 17.78 -4.84 11.90
C GLU A 182 19.00 -4.09 11.38
N GLU A 183 18.82 -3.18 10.41
CA GLU A 183 19.88 -2.29 9.94
C GLU A 183 20.45 -1.46 11.11
N ALA A 184 19.56 -0.86 11.91
CA ALA A 184 19.97 0.00 13.03
C ALA A 184 20.78 -0.73 14.10
N HIS A 185 20.51 -2.02 14.30
CA HIS A 185 21.16 -2.88 15.29
C HIS A 185 22.23 -3.79 14.68
N GLY A 186 22.55 -3.65 13.39
CA GLY A 186 23.51 -4.51 12.69
C GLY A 186 23.16 -6.00 12.80
N ILE A 187 21.87 -6.34 12.75
CA ILE A 187 21.39 -7.72 12.80
C ILE A 187 21.45 -8.30 11.39
N ASP A 188 22.35 -9.26 11.19
CA ASP A 188 22.43 -10.03 9.96
C ASP A 188 21.40 -11.18 10.01
N VAL A 189 20.31 -11.03 9.28
CA VAL A 189 19.18 -11.97 9.31
C VAL A 189 19.42 -13.09 8.30
N PRO A 190 19.43 -14.37 8.72
CA PRO A 190 19.59 -15.49 7.81
C PRO A 190 18.51 -15.51 6.72
N GLU A 191 18.87 -16.02 5.55
CA GLU A 191 17.97 -16.04 4.40
C GLU A 191 16.70 -16.84 4.68
N GLU A 192 16.76 -17.91 5.48
CA GLU A 192 15.60 -18.72 5.88
C GLU A 192 14.60 -17.94 6.75
N VAL A 193 15.07 -16.95 7.51
CA VAL A 193 14.21 -16.07 8.32
C VAL A 193 13.51 -15.05 7.41
N ASN A 194 14.23 -14.49 6.43
CA ASN A 194 13.63 -13.63 5.41
C ASN A 194 12.68 -14.41 4.48
N PHE A 195 12.97 -15.67 4.20
CA PHE A 195 12.09 -16.55 3.45
C PHE A 195 10.79 -16.83 4.20
N ALA A 196 10.86 -17.14 5.50
CA ALA A 196 9.66 -17.31 6.31
C ALA A 196 8.77 -16.06 6.28
N ARG A 197 9.36 -14.85 6.40
CA ARG A 197 8.65 -13.57 6.22
C ARG A 197 7.95 -13.49 4.86
N THR A 198 8.65 -13.89 3.82
CA THR A 198 8.17 -13.85 2.43
C THR A 198 7.01 -14.81 2.21
N VAL A 199 7.06 -16.01 2.79
CA VAL A 199 5.93 -16.96 2.78
C VAL A 199 4.69 -16.33 3.43
N LEU A 200 4.83 -15.70 4.60
CA LEU A 200 3.71 -15.01 5.23
C LEU A 200 3.18 -13.85 4.37
N LEU A 201 4.08 -13.09 3.75
CA LEU A 201 3.71 -11.94 2.91
C LEU A 201 2.88 -12.37 1.69
N GLU A 202 3.26 -13.48 1.05
CA GLU A 202 2.50 -13.99 -0.10
C GLU A 202 1.17 -14.63 0.30
N ILE A 203 1.06 -15.22 1.51
CA ILE A 203 -0.24 -15.69 2.04
C ILE A 203 -1.18 -14.50 2.31
N GLU A 204 -0.66 -13.41 2.89
CA GLU A 204 -1.40 -12.15 3.05
C GLU A 204 -1.88 -11.63 1.69
N ARG A 205 -0.97 -11.58 0.69
CA ARG A 205 -1.27 -11.11 -0.66
C ARG A 205 -2.45 -11.86 -1.31
N ILE A 206 -2.39 -13.19 -1.35
CA ILE A 206 -3.48 -13.97 -1.98
C ILE A 206 -4.80 -13.84 -1.21
N ALA A 207 -4.76 -13.74 0.12
CA ALA A 207 -5.96 -13.55 0.92
C ALA A 207 -6.66 -12.22 0.60
N ILE A 208 -5.88 -11.16 0.34
CA ILE A 208 -6.45 -9.87 -0.05
C ILE A 208 -6.90 -9.87 -1.51
N HIS A 209 -6.12 -10.41 -2.44
CA HIS A 209 -6.53 -10.49 -3.85
C HIS A 209 -7.83 -11.27 -4.07
N ILE A 210 -8.02 -12.40 -3.37
CA ILE A 210 -9.29 -13.14 -3.43
C ILE A 210 -10.45 -12.25 -2.95
N GLY A 211 -10.27 -11.55 -1.83
CA GLY A 211 -11.28 -10.63 -1.30
C GLY A 211 -11.62 -9.48 -2.26
N ASP A 212 -10.60 -8.84 -2.81
CA ASP A 212 -10.75 -7.70 -3.74
C ASP A 212 -11.42 -8.11 -5.04
N MET A 213 -11.06 -9.26 -5.62
CA MET A 213 -11.73 -9.76 -6.80
C MET A 213 -13.21 -10.02 -6.54
N GLY A 214 -13.56 -10.57 -5.37
CA GLY A 214 -14.95 -10.74 -4.97
C GLY A 214 -15.69 -9.42 -4.81
N ALA A 215 -15.04 -8.41 -4.23
CA ALA A 215 -15.64 -7.11 -4.03
C ALA A 215 -15.87 -6.34 -5.34
N ILE A 216 -14.89 -6.37 -6.26
CA ILE A 216 -15.03 -5.79 -7.60
C ILE A 216 -16.16 -6.49 -8.36
N ALA A 217 -16.24 -7.81 -8.31
CA ALA A 217 -17.33 -8.55 -8.92
C ALA A 217 -18.70 -8.18 -8.32
N GLY A 218 -18.77 -7.98 -7.01
CA GLY A 218 -19.97 -7.50 -6.33
C GLY A 218 -20.44 -6.13 -6.83
N ASP A 219 -19.53 -5.17 -6.99
CA ASP A 219 -19.85 -3.82 -7.45
C ASP A 219 -20.27 -3.77 -8.93
N VAL A 220 -19.85 -4.76 -9.73
CA VAL A 220 -20.34 -4.97 -11.10
C VAL A 220 -21.70 -5.72 -11.13
N GLY A 221 -22.12 -6.32 -10.00
CA GLY A 221 -23.32 -7.14 -9.90
C GLY A 221 -23.12 -8.62 -10.27
N TYR A 222 -21.87 -9.09 -10.40
CA TYR A 222 -21.54 -10.47 -10.70
C TYR A 222 -21.37 -11.32 -9.42
N TYR A 223 -22.51 -11.62 -8.79
CA TYR A 223 -22.57 -12.34 -7.52
C TYR A 223 -21.95 -13.74 -7.49
N PRO A 224 -21.87 -14.54 -8.58
CA PRO A 224 -21.23 -15.84 -8.53
C PRO A 224 -19.75 -15.78 -8.11
N LEU A 225 -18.95 -14.87 -8.67
CA LEU A 225 -17.55 -14.73 -8.24
C LEU A 225 -17.46 -14.13 -6.84
N GLN A 226 -18.31 -13.16 -6.51
CA GLN A 226 -18.37 -12.59 -5.16
C GLN A 226 -18.58 -13.67 -4.09
N GLY A 227 -19.56 -14.57 -4.30
CA GLY A 227 -19.86 -15.65 -3.36
C GLY A 227 -18.69 -16.61 -3.18
N VAL A 228 -18.03 -17.01 -4.27
CA VAL A 228 -16.84 -17.88 -4.22
C VAL A 228 -15.72 -17.20 -3.46
N CYS A 229 -15.37 -15.96 -3.81
CA CYS A 229 -14.31 -15.21 -3.15
C CYS A 229 -14.59 -14.99 -1.65
N ALA A 230 -15.84 -14.72 -1.27
CA ALA A 230 -16.23 -14.54 0.13
C ALA A 230 -15.98 -15.81 0.97
N MET A 231 -16.25 -17.00 0.40
CA MET A 231 -15.98 -18.28 1.05
C MET A 231 -14.48 -18.63 1.02
N GLN A 232 -13.87 -18.54 -0.16
CA GLN A 232 -12.51 -19.02 -0.41
C GLN A 232 -11.43 -18.16 0.23
N ARG A 233 -11.68 -16.87 0.47
CA ARG A 233 -10.75 -16.01 1.23
C ARG A 233 -10.41 -16.59 2.60
N GLY A 234 -11.30 -17.39 3.20
CA GLY A 234 -11.06 -18.05 4.47
C GLY A 234 -9.89 -19.04 4.46
N VAL A 235 -9.56 -19.64 3.31
CA VAL A 235 -8.52 -20.67 3.19
C VAL A 235 -7.11 -20.11 3.44
N PRO A 236 -6.61 -19.08 2.69
CA PRO A 236 -5.29 -18.54 2.98
C PRO A 236 -5.21 -17.88 4.37
N LEU A 237 -6.29 -17.29 4.87
CA LEU A 237 -6.33 -16.80 6.26
C LEU A 237 -6.19 -17.95 7.28
N GLY A 238 -6.78 -19.11 7.00
CA GLY A 238 -6.63 -20.31 7.81
C GLY A 238 -5.22 -20.91 7.72
N VAL A 239 -4.56 -20.83 6.56
CA VAL A 239 -3.14 -21.22 6.40
C VAL A 239 -2.24 -20.29 7.22
N MET A 240 -2.46 -18.98 7.16
CA MET A 240 -1.76 -17.99 8.00
C MET A 240 -1.94 -18.31 9.49
N GLU A 241 -3.17 -18.60 9.92
CA GLU A 241 -3.49 -18.97 11.30
C GLU A 241 -2.82 -20.29 11.71
N ALA A 242 -2.83 -21.31 10.85
CA ALA A 242 -2.20 -22.60 11.13
C ALA A 242 -0.68 -22.48 11.32
N LEU A 243 -0.04 -21.53 10.62
CA LEU A 243 1.39 -21.25 10.73
C LEU A 243 1.74 -20.34 11.91
N THR A 244 0.94 -19.33 12.21
CA THR A 244 1.33 -18.24 13.13
C THR A 244 0.48 -18.14 14.40
N GLY A 245 -0.71 -18.74 14.39
CA GLY A 245 -1.75 -18.57 15.42
C GLY A 245 -2.62 -17.32 15.23
N SER A 246 -2.48 -16.59 14.12
CA SER A 246 -3.29 -15.41 13.80
C SER A 246 -3.71 -15.44 12.34
N ARG A 247 -5.00 -15.20 12.04
CA ARG A 247 -5.50 -15.10 10.65
C ARG A 247 -4.86 -13.97 9.85
N PHE A 248 -4.35 -12.94 10.52
CA PHE A 248 -3.72 -11.76 9.91
C PHE A 248 -2.21 -11.70 10.16
N GLY A 249 -1.60 -12.77 10.67
CA GLY A 249 -0.16 -12.78 10.97
C GLY A 249 0.26 -11.86 12.12
N ARG A 250 -0.66 -11.41 12.97
CA ARG A 250 -0.35 -10.56 14.14
C ARG A 250 0.50 -11.33 15.15
N GLY A 251 1.53 -10.67 15.67
CA GLY A 251 2.54 -11.23 16.56
C GLY A 251 3.49 -12.21 15.89
N ALA A 252 3.41 -12.37 14.56
CA ALA A 252 4.29 -13.28 13.83
C ALA A 252 5.68 -12.67 13.61
N LEU A 253 5.78 -11.34 13.50
CA LEU A 253 7.01 -10.66 13.10
C LEU A 253 7.51 -9.68 14.16
N ALA A 254 8.82 -9.68 14.36
CA ALA A 254 9.54 -8.64 15.08
C ALA A 254 10.99 -8.56 14.57
N PRO A 255 11.76 -7.51 14.92
CA PRO A 255 13.17 -7.43 14.53
C PRO A 255 13.95 -8.68 14.97
N GLY A 256 14.60 -9.34 14.01
CA GLY A 256 15.32 -10.61 14.17
C GLY A 256 14.44 -11.80 14.55
N LYS A 257 13.12 -11.70 14.44
CA LYS A 257 12.21 -12.75 14.91
C LYS A 257 11.09 -13.05 13.90
N VAL A 258 10.83 -14.34 13.73
CA VAL A 258 9.64 -14.86 13.05
C VAL A 258 9.06 -15.97 13.93
N ARG A 259 7.80 -15.83 14.31
CA ARG A 259 7.09 -16.81 15.12
C ARG A 259 6.26 -17.71 14.22
N LEU A 260 6.75 -18.93 14.02
CA LEU A 260 6.00 -20.01 13.41
C LEU A 260 5.62 -21.07 14.47
N ARG A 261 4.62 -21.88 14.13
CA ARG A 261 4.25 -23.10 14.84
C ARG A 261 5.50 -23.98 15.06
N LYS A 262 5.62 -24.60 16.23
CA LYS A 262 6.77 -25.44 16.61
C LYS A 262 6.90 -26.69 15.73
N ASP A 263 5.79 -27.39 15.51
CA ASP A 263 5.76 -28.59 14.67
C ASP A 263 5.48 -28.20 13.22
N LEU A 264 6.52 -28.26 12.39
CA LEU A 264 6.48 -28.02 10.94
C LEU A 264 6.81 -29.32 10.19
N SER A 265 6.13 -30.42 10.53
CA SER A 265 6.28 -31.69 9.84
C SER A 265 5.97 -31.59 8.34
N GLU A 266 6.60 -32.45 7.55
CA GLU A 266 6.47 -32.46 6.09
C GLU A 266 5.01 -32.72 5.64
N SER A 267 4.28 -33.57 6.35
CA SER A 267 2.85 -33.82 6.08
C SER A 267 1.97 -32.60 6.37
N PHE A 268 2.23 -31.89 7.47
CA PHE A 268 1.51 -30.66 7.80
C PHE A 268 1.74 -29.57 6.76
N LEU A 269 3.00 -29.32 6.38
CA LEU A 269 3.32 -28.31 5.38
C LEU A 269 2.80 -28.67 3.99
N SER A 270 2.81 -29.96 3.63
CA SER A 270 2.25 -30.43 2.37
C SER A 270 0.72 -30.26 2.31
N ASP A 271 0.01 -30.49 3.42
CA ASP A 271 -1.43 -30.21 3.52
C ASP A 271 -1.73 -28.72 3.33
N LEU A 272 -0.95 -27.83 3.97
CA LEU A 272 -1.10 -26.38 3.78
C LEU A 272 -0.82 -25.96 2.34
N ALA A 273 0.24 -26.49 1.71
CA ALA A 273 0.55 -26.23 0.31
C ALA A 273 -0.59 -26.70 -0.61
N LYS A 274 -1.19 -27.87 -0.33
CA LYS A 274 -2.32 -28.39 -1.09
C LYS A 274 -3.56 -27.50 -0.97
N ARG A 275 -3.86 -26.99 0.22
CA ARG A 275 -4.95 -26.00 0.41
C ARG A 275 -4.75 -24.73 -0.42
N ILE A 276 -3.50 -24.25 -0.53
CA ILE A 276 -3.17 -23.10 -1.38
C ILE A 276 -3.36 -23.44 -2.86
N GLU A 277 -2.92 -24.62 -3.30
CA GLU A 277 -3.14 -25.08 -4.67
C GLU A 277 -4.63 -25.14 -5.01
N ASP A 278 -5.43 -25.78 -4.15
CA ASP A 278 -6.86 -25.98 -4.39
C ASP A 278 -7.61 -24.65 -4.45
N VAL A 279 -7.37 -23.74 -3.49
CA VAL A 279 -8.06 -22.45 -3.46
C VAL A 279 -7.66 -21.53 -4.61
N THR A 280 -6.37 -21.51 -4.97
CA THR A 280 -5.91 -20.63 -6.06
C THR A 280 -6.40 -21.12 -7.42
N SER A 281 -6.44 -22.43 -7.63
CA SER A 281 -7.02 -23.05 -8.84
C SER A 281 -8.53 -22.81 -8.94
N ASP A 282 -9.29 -23.02 -7.86
CA ASP A 282 -10.74 -22.80 -7.84
C ASP A 282 -11.11 -21.33 -8.13
N VAL A 283 -10.48 -20.39 -7.42
CA VAL A 283 -10.73 -18.96 -7.63
C VAL A 283 -10.30 -18.53 -9.03
N ALA A 284 -9.17 -19.04 -9.56
CA ALA A 284 -8.75 -18.74 -10.92
C ALA A 284 -9.77 -19.19 -11.97
N ALA A 285 -10.30 -20.40 -11.87
CA ALA A 285 -11.34 -20.91 -12.77
C ALA A 285 -12.66 -20.11 -12.68
N HIS A 286 -13.03 -19.66 -11.48
CA HIS A 286 -14.17 -18.76 -11.28
C HIS A 286 -13.93 -17.36 -11.84
N PHE A 287 -12.71 -16.81 -11.68
CA PHE A 287 -12.32 -15.54 -12.28
C PHE A 287 -12.40 -15.63 -13.81
N GLU A 288 -11.82 -16.67 -14.43
CA GLU A 288 -11.83 -16.84 -15.88
C GLU A 288 -13.25 -16.91 -16.46
N ARG A 289 -14.19 -17.56 -15.75
CA ARG A 289 -15.61 -17.53 -16.12
C ARG A 289 -16.21 -16.14 -16.05
N ALA A 290 -15.94 -15.39 -14.98
CA ALA A 290 -16.40 -14.00 -14.82
C ALA A 290 -15.80 -13.09 -15.89
N ALA A 291 -14.50 -13.24 -16.15
CA ALA A 291 -13.72 -12.52 -17.14
C ALA A 291 -14.19 -12.82 -18.57
N ASN A 292 -14.83 -13.95 -18.84
CA ASN A 292 -15.38 -14.29 -20.16
C ASN A 292 -16.81 -13.77 -20.39
N GLN A 293 -17.46 -13.17 -19.38
CA GLN A 293 -18.77 -12.53 -19.58
C GLN A 293 -18.59 -11.12 -20.13
N SER A 294 -19.25 -10.80 -21.26
CA SER A 294 -19.17 -9.47 -21.87
C SER A 294 -19.68 -8.38 -20.95
N THR A 295 -20.79 -8.62 -20.24
CA THR A 295 -21.37 -7.67 -19.29
C THR A 295 -20.41 -7.26 -18.18
N ASN A 296 -19.56 -8.18 -17.71
CA ASN A 296 -18.54 -7.86 -16.72
C ASN A 296 -17.41 -7.01 -17.32
N ARG A 297 -16.95 -7.36 -18.53
CA ARG A 297 -15.92 -6.59 -19.24
C ARG A 297 -16.38 -5.17 -19.53
N GLU A 298 -17.60 -5.01 -20.04
CA GLU A 298 -18.19 -3.71 -20.39
C GLU A 298 -18.27 -2.76 -19.20
N ARG A 299 -18.49 -3.28 -17.98
CA ARG A 299 -18.52 -2.46 -16.74
C ARG A 299 -17.13 -2.11 -16.20
N LEU A 300 -16.09 -2.87 -16.54
CA LEU A 300 -14.75 -2.73 -15.96
C LEU A 300 -13.75 -2.05 -16.90
N GLN A 301 -13.82 -2.38 -18.19
CA GLN A 301 -12.97 -1.76 -19.20
C GLN A 301 -13.34 -0.28 -19.30
N ILE A 302 -12.37 0.56 -19.62
CA ILE A 302 -12.48 2.03 -19.73
C ILE A 302 -12.92 2.78 -18.47
N CYS A 303 -13.33 2.09 -17.40
CA CYS A 303 -13.75 2.68 -16.14
C CYS A 303 -12.53 3.08 -15.28
N GLY A 304 -12.37 4.36 -15.00
CA GLY A 304 -11.33 4.86 -14.10
C GLY A 304 -9.92 4.66 -14.61
N VAL A 305 -9.67 5.12 -15.84
CA VAL A 305 -8.38 4.96 -16.53
C VAL A 305 -7.32 5.86 -15.90
N ILE A 306 -6.17 5.28 -15.59
CA ILE A 306 -4.92 6.00 -15.36
C ILE A 306 -3.99 5.82 -16.55
N THR A 307 -3.61 6.92 -17.17
CA THR A 307 -2.71 6.89 -18.32
C THR A 307 -1.25 6.70 -17.87
N PRO A 308 -0.39 6.09 -18.73
CA PRO A 308 1.05 6.08 -18.49
C PRO A 308 1.63 7.49 -18.33
N LYS A 309 1.07 8.51 -18.99
CA LYS A 309 1.51 9.90 -18.83
C LYS A 309 1.27 10.41 -17.41
N GLN A 310 0.06 10.22 -16.87
CA GLN A 310 -0.26 10.59 -15.49
C GLN A 310 0.65 9.87 -14.49
N LEU A 311 0.90 8.56 -14.69
CA LEU A 311 1.85 7.82 -13.86
C LEU A 311 3.24 8.48 -13.84
N ARG A 312 3.79 8.83 -15.01
CA ARG A 312 5.12 9.44 -15.11
C ARG A 312 5.19 10.82 -14.47
N ASP A 313 4.14 11.61 -14.67
CA ASP A 313 4.10 13.01 -14.25
C ASP A 313 3.77 13.15 -12.75
N LEU A 314 3.04 12.18 -12.15
CA LEU A 314 2.52 12.26 -10.78
C LEU A 314 3.11 11.22 -9.81
N GLY A 315 3.79 10.20 -10.32
CA GLY A 315 4.58 9.29 -9.49
C GLY A 315 3.81 8.24 -8.71
N PHE A 316 2.65 7.77 -9.21
CA PHE A 316 1.90 6.65 -8.62
C PHE A 316 2.75 5.36 -8.54
N VAL A 317 2.38 4.44 -7.64
CA VAL A 317 3.21 3.27 -7.31
C VAL A 317 2.39 1.98 -7.16
N GLY A 318 3.08 0.84 -7.20
CA GLY A 318 2.50 -0.46 -6.88
C GLY A 318 1.43 -0.87 -7.90
N MET A 319 0.25 -1.22 -7.42
CA MET A 319 -0.85 -1.67 -8.27
C MET A 319 -1.20 -0.66 -9.38
N VAL A 320 -1.30 0.63 -9.06
CA VAL A 320 -1.63 1.68 -10.04
C VAL A 320 -0.56 1.78 -11.11
N GLU A 321 0.71 1.69 -10.73
CA GLU A 321 1.82 1.67 -11.68
C GLU A 321 1.76 0.44 -12.60
N LYS A 322 1.60 -0.75 -12.01
CA LYS A 322 1.55 -2.03 -12.73
C LYS A 322 0.45 -2.07 -13.78
N CYS A 323 -0.73 -1.54 -13.44
CA CYS A 323 -1.90 -1.51 -14.32
C CYS A 323 -1.72 -0.66 -15.57
N THR A 324 -0.68 0.17 -15.67
CA THR A 324 -0.37 0.96 -16.88
C THR A 324 0.71 0.33 -17.77
N GLY A 325 1.09 -0.92 -17.48
CA GLY A 325 2.06 -1.70 -18.25
C GLY A 325 3.51 -1.59 -17.77
N HIS A 326 3.75 -0.96 -16.61
CA HIS A 326 5.08 -0.94 -15.99
C HIS A 326 5.25 -2.16 -15.08
N SER A 327 6.45 -2.74 -15.00
CA SER A 327 6.70 -3.99 -14.26
C SER A 327 7.57 -3.82 -13.01
N ARG A 328 7.60 -2.61 -12.43
CA ARG A 328 8.37 -2.36 -11.20
C ARG A 328 7.71 -3.08 -10.02
N ASP A 329 8.49 -3.93 -9.36
CA ASP A 329 8.06 -4.80 -8.27
C ASP A 329 9.26 -5.15 -7.39
N LEU A 330 9.21 -4.85 -6.08
CA LEU A 330 10.37 -5.11 -5.21
C LEU A 330 10.68 -6.60 -5.03
N ARG A 331 9.72 -7.50 -5.32
CA ARG A 331 9.91 -8.96 -5.19
C ARG A 331 10.96 -9.50 -6.15
N HIS A 332 11.17 -8.86 -7.30
CA HIS A 332 12.16 -9.29 -8.29
C HIS A 332 13.60 -9.22 -7.76
N HIS A 333 13.86 -8.36 -6.78
CA HIS A 333 15.19 -8.11 -6.21
C HIS A 333 15.32 -8.60 -4.76
N ASP A 334 14.29 -9.19 -4.17
CA ASP A 334 14.36 -9.80 -2.85
C ASP A 334 14.83 -11.25 -2.98
N SER A 335 16.07 -11.54 -2.55
CA SER A 335 16.70 -12.85 -2.72
C SER A 335 15.95 -13.96 -1.98
N SER A 336 15.16 -13.61 -0.95
CA SER A 336 14.37 -14.57 -0.19
C SER A 336 13.45 -15.41 -1.07
N TYR A 337 12.91 -14.86 -2.17
CA TYR A 337 12.04 -15.61 -3.09
C TYR A 337 12.74 -16.79 -3.76
N SER A 338 14.08 -16.76 -3.86
CA SER A 338 14.86 -17.78 -4.55
C SER A 338 14.97 -19.10 -3.79
N LEU A 339 14.76 -19.10 -2.47
CA LEU A 339 14.85 -20.31 -1.64
C LEU A 339 13.77 -21.36 -1.93
N ALA A 340 12.70 -20.99 -2.64
CA ALA A 340 11.71 -21.94 -3.18
C ALA A 340 12.15 -22.62 -4.49
N GLY A 341 13.36 -22.33 -4.98
CA GLY A 341 13.93 -22.84 -6.23
C GLY A 341 13.59 -22.01 -7.47
N GLU A 342 12.59 -21.13 -7.40
CA GLU A 342 12.20 -20.22 -8.46
C GLU A 342 11.63 -18.93 -7.86
N SER A 343 12.12 -17.77 -8.28
CA SER A 343 11.55 -16.48 -7.86
C SER A 343 10.24 -16.17 -8.59
N ILE A 344 9.39 -15.36 -7.97
CA ILE A 344 8.17 -14.85 -8.64
C ILE A 344 8.58 -13.97 -9.82
N LYS A 345 7.96 -14.23 -10.98
CA LYS A 345 8.04 -13.38 -12.17
C LYS A 345 6.63 -12.96 -12.54
N LEU A 346 6.41 -11.65 -12.65
CA LEU A 346 5.13 -11.10 -13.05
C LEU A 346 5.15 -10.76 -14.54
N ASP A 347 4.88 -11.77 -15.38
CA ASP A 347 4.78 -11.61 -16.83
C ASP A 347 3.36 -11.13 -17.18
N LEU A 348 3.13 -9.81 -17.11
CA LEU A 348 1.82 -9.21 -17.38
C LEU A 348 1.55 -9.15 -18.89
N ASP A 349 0.33 -9.56 -19.29
CA ASP A 349 -0.17 -9.23 -20.63
C ASP A 349 -0.40 -7.72 -20.72
N HIS A 350 0.50 -7.03 -21.44
CA HIS A 350 0.42 -5.59 -21.67
C HIS A 350 -0.90 -5.17 -22.33
N GLY A 351 -1.57 -6.05 -23.08
CA GLY A 351 -2.89 -5.79 -23.65
C GLY A 351 -4.00 -5.65 -22.60
N GLN A 352 -3.81 -6.21 -21.39
CA GLN A 352 -4.74 -6.05 -20.26
C GLN A 352 -4.38 -4.86 -19.37
N MET A 353 -3.19 -4.27 -19.53
CA MET A 353 -2.66 -3.21 -18.68
C MET A 353 -3.03 -1.82 -19.21
N THR A 354 -4.33 -1.57 -19.34
CA THR A 354 -4.93 -0.34 -19.88
C THR A 354 -5.10 0.77 -18.84
N GLY A 355 -4.83 0.49 -17.56
CA GLY A 355 -4.92 1.45 -16.45
C GLY A 355 -6.33 1.64 -15.87
N ASP A 356 -7.33 0.92 -16.38
CA ASP A 356 -8.73 0.95 -15.93
C ASP A 356 -9.02 -0.07 -14.80
N ALA A 357 -10.29 -0.17 -14.41
CA ALA A 357 -10.75 -1.11 -13.39
C ALA A 357 -10.54 -2.57 -13.83
N TRP A 358 -10.61 -2.87 -15.13
CA TRP A 358 -10.28 -4.18 -15.68
C TRP A 358 -8.80 -4.54 -15.45
N ALA A 359 -7.87 -3.64 -15.75
CA ALA A 359 -6.45 -3.85 -15.51
C ALA A 359 -6.17 -4.16 -14.02
N ARG A 360 -6.83 -3.42 -13.11
CA ARG A 360 -6.74 -3.64 -11.66
C ARG A 360 -7.35 -4.97 -11.21
N PHE A 361 -8.40 -5.44 -11.88
CA PHE A 361 -9.02 -6.74 -11.61
C PHE A 361 -8.15 -7.90 -12.11
N TYR A 362 -7.64 -7.80 -13.34
CA TYR A 362 -6.77 -8.79 -13.97
C TYR A 362 -5.40 -8.91 -13.27
N LEU A 363 -4.79 -7.79 -12.86
CA LEU A 363 -3.53 -7.82 -12.13
C LEU A 363 -3.61 -8.66 -10.84
N ARG A 364 -4.72 -8.54 -10.09
CA ARG A 364 -4.94 -9.34 -8.86
C ARG A 364 -5.08 -10.83 -9.16
N TYR A 365 -5.67 -11.19 -10.29
CA TYR A 365 -5.73 -12.58 -10.76
C TYR A 365 -4.35 -13.10 -11.14
N GLU A 366 -3.54 -12.32 -11.85
CA GLU A 366 -2.17 -12.72 -12.19
C GLU A 366 -1.26 -12.83 -10.95
N GLU A 367 -1.36 -11.88 -10.01
CA GLU A 367 -0.64 -11.97 -8.74
C GLU A 367 -1.13 -13.16 -7.89
N LEU A 368 -2.44 -13.46 -7.86
CA LEU A 368 -2.98 -14.66 -7.20
C LEU A 368 -2.32 -15.94 -7.74
N LYS A 369 -2.29 -16.12 -9.07
CA LYS A 369 -1.69 -17.31 -9.69
C LYS A 369 -0.20 -17.42 -9.40
N ASN A 370 0.54 -16.32 -9.55
CA ASN A 370 1.98 -16.31 -9.36
C ASN A 370 2.37 -16.59 -7.91
N SER A 371 1.72 -15.92 -6.95
CA SER A 371 1.93 -16.14 -5.52
C SER A 371 1.48 -17.54 -5.11
N GLY A 372 0.36 -18.04 -5.63
CA GLY A 372 -0.12 -19.41 -5.40
C GLY A 372 0.89 -20.46 -5.85
N ARG A 373 1.34 -20.39 -7.12
CA ARG A 373 2.35 -21.29 -7.69
C ARG A 373 3.65 -21.29 -6.88
N TRP A 374 4.09 -20.12 -6.43
CA TRP A 374 5.29 -20.00 -5.60
C TRP A 374 5.09 -20.60 -4.20
N LEU A 375 3.96 -20.29 -3.53
CA LEU A 375 3.63 -20.79 -2.20
C LEU A 375 3.54 -22.32 -2.11
N ILE A 376 3.04 -22.98 -3.15
CA ILE A 376 2.98 -24.45 -3.22
C ILE A 376 4.39 -25.07 -3.07
N LYS A 377 5.40 -24.44 -3.65
CA LYS A 377 6.81 -24.84 -3.51
C LYS A 377 7.44 -24.33 -2.21
N ALA A 378 7.06 -23.13 -1.77
CA ALA A 378 7.72 -22.43 -0.69
C ALA A 378 7.32 -22.94 0.71
N ILE A 379 6.04 -23.25 0.94
CA ILE A 379 5.54 -23.71 2.24
C ILE A 379 6.28 -24.97 2.74
N PRO A 380 6.49 -26.02 1.93
CA PRO A 380 7.25 -27.21 2.34
C PRO A 380 8.69 -26.93 2.80
N VAL A 381 9.33 -25.87 2.28
CA VAL A 381 10.71 -25.50 2.64
C VAL A 381 10.82 -24.98 4.08
N LEU A 382 9.70 -24.51 4.67
CA LEU A 382 9.67 -24.05 6.07
C LEU A 382 10.04 -25.14 7.09
N LYS A 383 10.08 -26.43 6.72
CA LYS A 383 10.54 -27.53 7.59
C LYS A 383 11.95 -27.29 8.15
N ASN A 384 12.78 -26.52 7.45
CA ASN A 384 14.14 -26.20 7.85
C ASN A 384 14.25 -24.98 8.78
N PHE A 385 13.16 -24.23 8.98
CA PHE A 385 13.17 -22.94 9.66
C PHE A 385 13.72 -23.02 11.10
N HIS A 386 13.17 -23.89 11.96
CA HIS A 386 13.54 -23.93 13.37
C HIS A 386 15.01 -24.27 13.60
N LYS A 387 15.58 -25.14 12.75
CA LYS A 387 17.00 -25.52 12.81
C LYS A 387 17.92 -24.31 12.66
N VAL A 388 17.60 -23.40 11.73
CA VAL A 388 18.38 -22.18 11.50
C VAL A 388 18.06 -21.13 12.56
N TYR A 389 16.78 -20.95 12.87
CA TYR A 389 16.30 -19.91 13.77
C TYR A 389 16.76 -20.10 15.22
N GLU A 390 16.85 -21.33 15.73
CA GLU A 390 17.38 -21.60 17.08
C GLU A 390 18.84 -21.18 17.24
N THR A 391 19.64 -21.27 16.17
CA THR A 391 21.03 -20.82 16.17
C THR A 391 21.09 -19.30 16.14
N PHE A 392 20.32 -18.69 15.24
CA PHE A 392 20.28 -17.23 15.06
C PHE A 392 19.72 -16.49 16.28
N SER A 393 18.66 -17.00 16.90
CA SER A 393 18.00 -16.36 18.06
C SER A 393 18.89 -16.25 19.30
N LYS A 394 20.00 -17.00 19.36
CA LYS A 394 21.02 -16.91 20.41
C LYS A 394 22.10 -15.88 20.12
N SER A 395 22.12 -15.30 18.91
CA SER A 395 23.10 -14.29 18.53
C SER A 395 22.96 -13.02 19.36
N LYS A 396 24.09 -12.39 19.69
CA LYS A 396 24.09 -11.13 20.43
C LYS A 396 23.71 -9.99 19.49
N ILE A 397 22.63 -9.29 19.82
CA ILE A 397 22.23 -8.06 19.12
C ILE A 397 23.18 -6.94 19.53
N SER A 398 23.74 -6.23 18.55
CA SER A 398 24.62 -5.09 18.82
C SER A 398 23.82 -3.88 19.32
N LYS A 399 24.50 -2.92 19.96
CA LYS A 399 23.84 -1.68 20.39
C LYS A 399 23.42 -0.89 19.16
N ALA A 400 22.19 -0.39 19.16
CA ALA A 400 21.69 0.48 18.10
C ALA A 400 22.60 1.69 17.90
N LYS A 401 22.85 2.06 16.64
CA LYS A 401 23.46 3.34 16.30
C LYS A 401 22.35 4.39 16.18
N SER A 402 22.62 5.60 16.67
CA SER A 402 21.72 6.74 16.47
C SER A 402 21.71 7.13 14.99
N GLY A 403 20.55 7.50 14.46
CA GLY A 403 20.41 7.90 13.07
C GLY A 403 19.03 7.60 12.50
N VAL A 404 18.88 7.86 11.20
CA VAL A 404 17.64 7.60 10.47
C VAL A 404 17.75 6.30 9.69
N TYR A 405 16.86 5.37 9.99
CA TYR A 405 16.79 4.04 9.37
C TYR A 405 15.48 3.88 8.62
N PHE A 406 15.46 2.98 7.64
CA PHE A 406 14.25 2.71 6.89
C PHE A 406 14.19 1.27 6.45
N GLY A 407 13.00 0.83 6.09
CA GLY A 407 12.77 -0.48 5.53
C GLY A 407 11.51 -0.48 4.68
N SER A 408 11.46 -1.43 3.76
CA SER A 408 10.37 -1.56 2.80
C SER A 408 10.07 -3.00 2.47
N ALA A 409 8.84 -3.24 2.02
CA ALA A 409 8.39 -4.53 1.50
C ALA A 409 7.35 -4.29 0.39
N GLU A 410 7.32 -5.14 -0.63
CA GLU A 410 6.23 -5.11 -1.61
C GLU A 410 4.96 -5.69 -0.95
N GLY A 411 4.10 -4.85 -0.41
CA GLY A 411 2.75 -5.27 0.02
C GLY A 411 1.86 -5.58 -1.19
N TRP A 412 0.63 -6.01 -0.95
CA TRP A 412 -0.32 -6.31 -2.04
C TRP A 412 -0.78 -5.06 -2.81
N ARG A 413 -0.84 -3.88 -2.15
CA ARG A 413 -1.10 -2.60 -2.82
C ARG A 413 0.11 -2.06 -3.58
N GLY A 414 1.30 -2.44 -3.15
CA GLY A 414 2.56 -1.84 -3.58
C GLY A 414 3.61 -1.76 -2.48
N PRO A 415 4.75 -1.10 -2.75
CA PRO A 415 5.89 -1.07 -1.84
C PRO A 415 5.60 -0.22 -0.61
N VAL A 416 5.40 -0.80 0.58
CA VAL A 416 5.28 -0.04 1.84
C VAL A 416 6.64 0.50 2.29
N LEU A 417 6.66 1.62 3.01
CA LEU A 417 7.88 2.24 3.53
C LEU A 417 7.66 2.66 4.99
N ILE A 418 8.61 2.28 5.85
CA ILE A 418 8.71 2.78 7.22
C ILE A 418 10.09 3.38 7.39
N SER A 419 10.17 4.52 8.07
CA SER A 419 11.42 5.12 8.54
C SER A 419 11.26 5.62 9.96
N PHE A 420 12.34 5.64 10.73
CA PHE A 420 12.37 6.25 12.04
C PHE A 420 13.76 6.79 12.37
N THR A 421 13.79 7.71 13.31
CA THR A 421 15.01 8.21 13.92
C THR A 421 15.22 7.53 15.27
N LEU A 422 16.40 6.94 15.47
CA LEU A 422 16.87 6.48 16.76
C LEU A 422 17.76 7.53 17.42
N ASN A 423 17.46 7.82 18.68
CA ASN A 423 18.32 8.65 19.53
C ASN A 423 19.54 7.86 20.03
N SER A 424 20.41 8.52 20.81
CA SER A 424 21.61 7.90 21.39
C SER A 424 21.33 6.75 22.38
N SER A 425 20.10 6.69 22.91
CA SER A 425 19.63 5.62 23.81
C SER A 425 19.14 4.40 23.05
N GLY A 426 18.91 4.52 21.73
CA GLY A 426 18.35 3.45 20.88
C GLY A 426 16.82 3.41 20.86
N ASP A 427 16.16 4.44 21.38
CA ASP A 427 14.71 4.59 21.32
C ASP A 427 14.30 5.39 20.09
N ILE A 428 13.10 5.14 19.57
CA ILE A 428 12.53 5.96 18.50
C ILE A 428 12.22 7.36 19.02
N SER A 429 12.78 8.39 18.42
CA SER A 429 12.40 9.78 18.66
C SER A 429 11.31 10.26 17.69
N GLU A 430 11.36 9.79 16.44
CA GLU A 430 10.47 10.20 15.36
C GLU A 430 10.22 9.01 14.42
N ALA A 431 9.01 8.90 13.87
CA ALA A 431 8.65 7.85 12.92
C ALA A 431 7.92 8.44 11.72
N TYR A 432 8.11 7.80 10.57
CA TYR A 432 7.47 8.12 9.31
C TYR A 432 7.03 6.82 8.66
N VAL A 433 5.79 6.79 8.19
CA VAL A 433 5.25 5.67 7.43
C VAL A 433 4.65 6.23 6.17
N ARG A 434 4.84 5.52 5.06
CA ARG A 434 4.16 5.82 3.82
C ARG A 434 3.47 4.57 3.33
N ASP A 435 2.14 4.59 3.33
CA ASP A 435 1.33 3.60 2.62
C ASP A 435 1.34 3.92 1.12
N PRO A 436 1.38 2.93 0.21
CA PRO A 436 1.23 3.17 -1.23
C PRO A 436 0.03 4.07 -1.59
N SER A 437 -1.03 4.03 -0.78
CA SER A 437 -2.26 4.81 -0.94
C SER A 437 -2.04 6.32 -0.83
N VAL A 438 -1.03 6.78 -0.07
CA VAL A 438 -0.71 8.22 0.04
C VAL A 438 -0.48 8.85 -1.34
N LEU A 439 0.16 8.11 -2.25
CA LEU A 439 0.38 8.53 -3.64
C LEU A 439 -0.85 8.26 -4.52
N ASN A 440 -1.48 7.11 -4.31
CA ASN A 440 -2.48 6.58 -5.22
C ASN A 440 -3.89 7.16 -4.99
N TRP A 441 -4.20 7.81 -3.86
CA TRP A 441 -5.49 8.49 -3.67
C TRP A 441 -5.75 9.56 -4.71
N HIS A 442 -4.70 10.28 -5.11
CA HIS A 442 -4.80 11.24 -6.19
C HIS A 442 -5.03 10.58 -7.56
N ALA A 443 -4.56 9.34 -7.75
CA ALA A 443 -4.91 8.59 -8.95
C ALA A 443 -6.43 8.39 -9.01
N LEU A 444 -7.08 8.01 -7.90
CA LEU A 444 -8.55 7.90 -7.88
C LEU A 444 -9.24 9.24 -8.16
N GLU A 445 -8.76 10.36 -7.60
CA GLU A 445 -9.30 11.70 -7.89
C GLU A 445 -9.30 12.04 -9.40
N LEU A 446 -8.25 11.61 -10.12
CA LEU A 446 -8.12 11.83 -11.55
C LEU A 446 -8.88 10.81 -12.39
N ALA A 447 -8.87 9.55 -11.98
CA ALA A 447 -9.47 8.45 -12.72
C ALA A 447 -10.98 8.65 -12.91
N VAL A 448 -11.65 9.28 -11.94
CA VAL A 448 -13.11 9.45 -11.98
C VAL A 448 -13.56 10.69 -12.74
N ARG A 449 -12.64 11.54 -13.22
CA ARG A 449 -13.03 12.73 -13.99
C ARG A 449 -13.56 12.33 -15.37
N GLY A 450 -14.73 12.83 -15.73
CA GLY A 450 -15.44 12.44 -16.94
C GLY A 450 -16.23 11.13 -16.79
N GLU A 451 -16.20 10.48 -15.63
CA GLU A 451 -17.01 9.29 -15.34
C GLU A 451 -18.37 9.70 -14.76
N ASN A 452 -19.35 8.80 -14.83
CA ASN A 452 -20.62 9.00 -14.13
C ASN A 452 -20.45 8.82 -12.63
N ILE A 453 -21.16 9.63 -11.83
CA ILE A 453 -21.15 9.53 -10.37
C ILE A 453 -21.55 8.13 -9.87
N GLY A 454 -22.43 7.44 -10.61
CA GLY A 454 -22.85 6.07 -10.32
C GLY A 454 -21.73 5.03 -10.44
N ASP A 455 -20.64 5.32 -11.17
CA ASP A 455 -19.50 4.42 -11.34
C ASP A 455 -18.39 4.67 -10.30
N PHE A 456 -18.54 5.69 -9.44
CA PHE A 456 -17.60 5.96 -8.35
C PHE A 456 -17.38 4.76 -7.40
N PRO A 457 -18.43 4.02 -6.96
CA PRO A 457 -18.23 2.86 -6.07
C PRO A 457 -17.28 1.82 -6.65
N LEU A 458 -17.48 1.43 -7.92
CA LEU A 458 -16.63 0.48 -8.64
C LEU A 458 -15.20 1.00 -8.75
N ASN A 459 -15.04 2.29 -9.09
CA ASN A 459 -13.74 2.93 -9.14
C ASN A 459 -13.03 2.85 -7.79
N ASN A 460 -13.64 3.37 -6.74
CA ASN A 460 -13.09 3.34 -5.38
C ASN A 460 -12.71 1.91 -4.95
N LYS A 461 -13.57 0.92 -5.25
CA LYS A 461 -13.30 -0.48 -4.92
C LYS A 461 -12.16 -1.09 -5.73
N SER A 462 -12.06 -0.79 -7.01
CA SER A 462 -11.00 -1.32 -7.88
C SER A 462 -9.61 -0.85 -7.44
N PHE A 463 -9.50 0.38 -6.92
CA PHE A 463 -8.28 0.91 -6.31
C PHE A 463 -8.02 0.32 -4.91
N ASN A 464 -9.07 0.08 -4.13
CA ASN A 464 -9.04 -0.44 -2.75
C ASN A 464 -7.93 0.18 -1.87
N LEU A 465 -7.86 1.51 -1.84
CA LEU A 465 -6.81 2.23 -1.11
C LEU A 465 -7.05 2.22 0.40
N SER A 466 -5.96 2.27 1.16
CA SER A 466 -5.97 2.32 2.61
C SER A 466 -6.31 3.74 3.09
N TYR A 467 -7.34 3.85 3.92
CA TYR A 467 -7.68 5.12 4.58
C TYR A 467 -6.78 5.27 5.80
N VAL A 468 -6.68 4.19 6.60
CA VAL A 468 -5.82 4.13 7.79
C VAL A 468 -4.34 4.31 7.51
N GLY A 469 -3.86 3.92 6.33
CA GLY A 469 -2.46 4.09 5.91
C GLY A 469 -2.07 5.54 5.64
N VAL A 470 -3.05 6.44 5.54
CA VAL A 470 -2.87 7.89 5.41
C VAL A 470 -3.08 8.61 6.76
N ASP A 471 -3.92 8.05 7.62
CA ASP A 471 -4.38 8.66 8.89
C ASP A 471 -3.51 8.26 10.11
N LEU A 472 -2.19 8.09 9.95
CA LEU A 472 -1.33 7.45 10.97
C LEU A 472 -0.94 8.33 12.16
#